data_AF-F3FMF7-F1
#
_entry.id   AF-F3FMF7-F1
#
_cell.length_a   1.000
_cell.length_b   1.000
_cell.length_c   1.000
_cell.angle_alpha   90.00
_cell.angle_beta   90.00
_cell.angle_gamma   90.00
#
_symmetry.space_group_name_H-M   'P 1'
#
loop_
_entity.id
_entity.type
_entity.pdbx_description
1 polymer ?
#
loop_
_entity_poly.entity_id
_entity_poly.type
_entity_poly.pdbx_seq_one_letter_code
_entity_poly.pdbx_strand_id
1 'polypeptide(L)' 'NPAEGKGAMTGVTYIQRVALKGGVAPAKACAESNKGAKEVVKYQADYLFWTAS' A
#
# COMPACT_ATOMS: atom_id res chain seq x y z
N ASN A 1 -0.85 9.54 -24.81
CA ASN A 1 -0.49 10.81 -24.17
C ASN A 1 0.67 10.54 -23.21
N PRO A 2 1.93 10.72 -23.61
CA PRO A 2 3.05 10.53 -22.70
C PRO A 2 3.03 11.67 -21.67
N ALA A 3 3.19 11.35 -20.39
CA ALA A 3 3.40 12.38 -19.37
C ALA A 3 4.83 12.92 -19.52
N GLU A 4 4.98 14.04 -20.23
CA GLU A 4 6.26 14.72 -20.41
C GLU A 4 6.52 15.67 -19.24
N GLY A 5 7.50 15.34 -18.40
CA GLY A 5 7.89 16.16 -17.25
C GLY A 5 8.56 15.36 -16.13
N LYS A 6 9.31 16.04 -15.26
CA LYS A 6 9.79 15.41 -14.01
C LYS A 6 8.57 15.16 -13.11
N GLY A 7 8.22 13.89 -12.90
CA GLY A 7 7.07 13.51 -12.06
C GLY A 7 7.28 13.87 -10.59
N ALA A 8 6.19 13.89 -9.81
CA ALA A 8 6.19 14.30 -8.40
C ALA A 8 7.15 13.50 -7.48
N MET A 9 7.58 12.31 -7.91
CA MET A 9 8.55 11.47 -7.19
C MET A 9 10.00 11.71 -7.60
N THR A 10 10.27 12.65 -8.52
CA THR A 10 11.63 12.92 -9.00
C THR A 10 12.49 13.43 -7.85
N GLY A 11 13.61 12.74 -7.56
CA GLY A 11 14.54 13.11 -6.48
C GLY A 11 14.27 12.38 -5.16
N VAL A 12 13.16 11.66 -5.01
CA VAL A 12 12.91 10.80 -3.84
C VAL A 12 13.91 9.65 -3.85
N THR A 13 14.60 9.45 -2.73
CA THR A 13 15.57 8.37 -2.51
C THR A 13 15.05 7.32 -1.54
N TYR A 14 14.18 7.70 -0.59
CA TYR A 14 13.57 6.78 0.37
C TYR A 14 12.09 7.06 0.55
N ILE A 15 11.32 5.99 0.72
CA ILE A 15 9.90 6.03 1.07
C ILE A 15 9.74 5.31 2.40
N GLN A 16 9.29 6.04 3.41
CA GLN A 16 8.97 5.47 4.71
C GLN A 16 7.45 5.40 4.87
N ARG A 17 6.97 4.24 5.33
CA ARG A 17 5.57 4.02 5.70
C ARG A 17 5.46 4.02 7.21
N VAL A 18 4.58 4.85 7.76
CA VAL A 18 4.34 4.95 9.22
C VAL A 18 2.85 4.93 9.53
N ALA A 19 2.52 4.86 10.82
CA ALA A 19 1.14 4.83 11.32
C ALA A 19 0.25 3.79 10.58
N LEU A 20 0.81 2.60 10.31
CA LEU A 20 0.12 1.55 9.57
C LEU A 20 -1.15 1.12 10.33
N LYS A 21 -2.26 1.04 9.61
CA LYS A 21 -3.57 0.57 10.13
C LYS A 21 -4.13 -0.49 9.21
N GLY A 22 -4.57 -1.61 9.78
CA GLY A 22 -5.15 -2.72 9.02
C GLY A 22 -4.09 -3.53 8.26
N GLY A 23 -4.47 -4.11 7.12
CA GLY A 23 -3.61 -5.02 6.34
C GLY A 23 -3.33 -6.36 7.01
N VAL A 24 -4.04 -6.67 8.10
CA VAL A 24 -3.96 -7.94 8.81
C VAL A 24 -4.78 -9.02 8.09
N ALA A 25 -4.55 -10.29 8.43
CA ALA A 25 -5.33 -11.38 7.83
C ALA A 25 -6.84 -11.11 7.97
N PRO A 26 -7.65 -11.43 6.93
CA PRO A 26 -9.10 -11.31 7.02
C PRO A 26 -9.63 -12.05 8.26
N ALA A 27 -10.58 -11.46 8.98
CA ALA A 27 -11.15 -12.06 10.18
C ALA A 27 -12.00 -13.31 9.88
N LYS A 28 -12.43 -13.48 8.63
CA LYS A 28 -13.23 -14.62 8.19
C LYS A 28 -12.34 -15.86 8.05
N ALA A 29 -12.71 -16.94 8.73
CA ALA A 29 -12.01 -18.21 8.64
C ALA A 29 -12.14 -18.82 7.23
N CYS A 30 -11.08 -19.49 6.77
CA CYS A 30 -11.11 -20.31 5.57
C CYS A 30 -11.88 -21.61 5.85
N ALA A 31 -12.88 -21.93 5.02
CA ALA A 31 -13.70 -23.14 5.10
C ALA A 31 -14.06 -23.64 3.70
N GLU A 32 -14.41 -24.93 3.55
CA GLU A 32 -14.74 -25.48 2.23
C GLU A 32 -15.93 -24.73 1.57
N SER A 33 -16.87 -24.24 2.38
CA SER A 33 -18.02 -23.44 1.92
C SER A 33 -17.67 -22.08 1.33
N ASN A 34 -16.48 -21.54 1.63
CA ASN A 34 -16.02 -20.24 1.14
C ASN A 34 -14.75 -20.35 0.29
N LYS A 35 -14.46 -21.55 -0.22
CA LYS A 35 -13.35 -21.80 -1.12
C LYS A 35 -13.42 -20.91 -2.36
N GLY A 36 -12.34 -20.19 -2.62
CA GLY A 36 -12.23 -19.24 -3.73
C GLY A 36 -12.82 -17.86 -3.46
N ALA A 37 -13.40 -17.63 -2.27
CA ALA A 37 -13.85 -16.29 -1.87
C ALA A 37 -12.66 -15.33 -1.74
N LYS A 38 -12.86 -14.09 -2.18
CA LYS A 38 -11.90 -12.99 -2.03
C LYS A 38 -12.42 -12.00 -1.01
N GLU A 39 -11.59 -11.67 -0.04
CA GLU A 39 -11.93 -10.69 0.99
C GLU A 39 -10.99 -9.48 0.85
N VAL A 40 -11.57 -8.28 0.84
CA VAL A 40 -10.80 -7.04 0.77
C VAL A 40 -10.44 -6.61 2.19
N VAL A 41 -9.14 -6.62 2.50
CA VAL A 41 -8.63 -6.11 3.77
C VAL A 41 -8.27 -4.64 3.62
N LYS A 42 -8.89 -3.79 4.44
CA LYS A 42 -8.53 -2.36 4.49
C LYS A 42 -7.11 -2.21 5.04
N TYR A 43 -6.30 -1.40 4.36
CA TYR A 43 -4.95 -1.03 4.76
C TYR A 43 -4.75 0.47 4.55
N GLN A 44 -4.18 1.14 5.53
CA GLN A 44 -3.82 2.56 5.49
C GLN A 44 -2.40 2.74 6.05
N ALA A 45 -1.68 3.71 5.51
CA ALA A 45 -0.39 4.13 6.02
C ALA A 45 -0.16 5.59 5.63
N ASP A 46 0.61 6.29 6.47
CA ASP A 46 1.14 7.60 6.14
C ASP A 46 2.48 7.40 5.39
N TYR A 47 2.67 8.13 4.29
CA TYR A 47 3.84 8.02 3.44
C TYR A 47 4.72 9.26 3.56
N LEU A 48 5.97 9.06 3.95
CA LEU A 48 7.00 10.09 4.00
C LEU A 48 8.01 9.83 2.88
N PHE A 49 8.31 10.87 2.11
CA PHE A 49 9.21 10.82 0.96
C PHE A 49 10.45 11.65 1.27
N TRP A 50 11.62 11.02 1.21
CA TRP A 50 12.90 11.63 1.56
C TRP A 50 13.79 11.78 0.34
N THR A 51 14.65 12.79 0.34
CA THR A 51 15.74 12.99 -0.62
C THR A 51 17.07 12.76 0.12
N ALA A 52 18.04 12.09 -0.50
CA ALA A 52 19.39 11.99 0.06
C ALA A 52 20.22 13.19 -0.43
N SER A 53 20.92 13.82 0.50
CA SER A 53 21.87 14.92 0.25
C SER A 53 23.28 14.40 0.05
#